data_AF-A0AAE6TLQ5-F1
#
_entry.id   AF-A0AAE6TLQ5-F1
#
_cell.length_a   1.000
_cell.length_b   1.000
_cell.length_c   1.000
_cell.angle_alpha   90.00
_cell.angle_beta   90.00
_cell.angle_gamma   90.00
#
_symmetry.space_group_name_H-M   'P 1'
#
loop_
_entity.id
_entity.type
_entity.pdbx_description
1 polymer ?
#
loop_
_entity_poly.entity_id
_entity_poly.type
_entity_poly.pdbx_seq_one_letter_code
_entity_poly.pdbx_strand_id
1 'polypeptide(L)'
;MRDLVAGMRYLGKGQRWVAQHGRWWGFGLIPALIALVLYAAVLTVLAIWSGDIAAWATPFADGWGSPWQGLLRGVFVALLFAGGLMLSVLTFTAATLLIGDPFYESLSEKVEESEGHCPPSPDRPLWQEIWIALRDSVHVLLRAAGFGLLLFVLGFIPFIGQTVIPVIGFCVSGFFLAVELTSVAMQRRDIPVRERLRLLRGRKGLAVGFGTPIVLLFLIPFVAVVLMPGAVAGATLLVRDLVPGPDEPSEPERGAAAAGPDQTAAPYGQPGAPGGFGPPPAPFPPNQGPPQAPRYPHQQSGPGSSAARPPAGW
;
A
#
# COMPACT_ATOMS: atom_id res chain seq x y z
N MET A 1 1.17 22.42 -8.02
CA MET A 1 0.27 21.58 -8.85
C MET A 1 0.94 20.31 -9.38
N ARG A 2 2.20 20.35 -9.84
CA ARG A 2 2.92 19.15 -10.35
C ARG A 2 2.89 17.97 -9.37
N ASP A 3 3.10 18.20 -8.08
CA ASP A 3 3.06 17.13 -7.07
C ASP A 3 1.68 16.53 -6.85
N LEU A 4 0.61 17.32 -6.94
CA LEU A 4 -0.77 16.80 -6.80
C LEU A 4 -1.08 15.83 -7.95
N VAL A 5 -0.73 16.23 -9.17
CA VAL A 5 -0.89 15.39 -10.37
C VAL A 5 0.01 14.15 -10.30
N ALA A 6 1.25 14.31 -9.81
CA ALA A 6 2.14 13.17 -9.58
C ALA A 6 1.54 12.18 -8.57
N GLY A 7 0.96 12.65 -7.47
CA GLY A 7 0.29 11.83 -6.46
C GLY A 7 -0.87 11.03 -7.06
N MET A 8 -1.74 11.70 -7.81
CA MET A 8 -2.87 11.06 -8.51
C MET A 8 -2.40 10.01 -9.52
N ARG A 9 -1.25 10.21 -10.18
CA ARG A 9 -0.67 9.23 -11.10
C ARG A 9 -0.30 7.92 -10.39
N TYR A 10 0.08 7.92 -9.10
CA TYR A 10 0.35 6.67 -8.37
C TYR A 10 -0.91 5.84 -8.15
N LEU A 11 -2.07 6.46 -7.92
CA LEU A 11 -3.34 5.74 -7.91
C LEU A 11 -3.57 5.05 -9.26
N GLY A 12 -3.40 5.77 -10.37
CA GLY A 12 -3.53 5.20 -11.71
C GLY A 12 -2.51 4.09 -12.00
N LYS A 13 -1.25 4.28 -11.60
CA LYS A 13 -0.20 3.25 -11.72
C LYS A 13 -0.56 1.99 -10.92
N GLY A 14 -1.01 2.15 -9.67
CA GLY A 14 -1.41 1.03 -8.81
C GLY A 14 -2.59 0.25 -9.37
N GLN A 15 -3.65 0.95 -9.81
CA GLN A 15 -4.79 0.30 -10.47
C GLN A 15 -4.37 -0.43 -11.76
N ARG A 16 -3.50 0.18 -12.57
CA ARG A 16 -2.95 -0.44 -13.78
C ARG A 16 -2.12 -1.69 -13.47
N TRP A 17 -1.25 -1.61 -12.45
CA TRP A 17 -0.42 -2.72 -12.03
C TRP A 17 -1.27 -3.92 -11.64
N VAL A 18 -2.31 -3.68 -10.83
CA VAL A 18 -3.20 -4.74 -10.37
C VAL A 18 -4.06 -5.30 -11.52
N ALA A 19 -4.51 -4.46 -12.45
CA ALA A 19 -5.23 -4.90 -13.65
C ALA A 19 -4.36 -5.77 -14.57
N GLN A 20 -3.06 -5.48 -14.67
CA GLN A 20 -2.08 -6.29 -15.40
C GLN A 20 -1.76 -7.61 -14.66
N HIS A 21 -1.90 -7.61 -13.34
CA HIS A 21 -1.64 -8.75 -12.46
C HIS A 21 -2.94 -9.29 -11.84
N GLY A 22 -3.88 -9.75 -12.67
CA GLY A 22 -5.24 -10.12 -12.23
C GLY A 22 -5.32 -11.13 -11.06
N ARG A 23 -4.31 -12.00 -10.89
CA ARG A 23 -4.19 -12.88 -9.71
C ARG A 23 -4.08 -12.10 -8.40
N TRP A 24 -3.30 -11.01 -8.41
CA TRP A 24 -3.08 -10.14 -7.24
C TRP A 24 -4.25 -9.19 -6.99
N TRP A 25 -5.00 -8.85 -8.04
CA TRP A 25 -6.30 -8.20 -7.85
C TRP A 25 -7.23 -9.10 -7.04
N GLY A 26 -7.44 -10.34 -7.49
CA GLY A 26 -8.25 -11.32 -6.76
C GLY A 26 -7.75 -11.57 -5.33
N PHE A 27 -6.42 -11.71 -5.16
CA PHE A 27 -5.80 -11.89 -3.84
C PHE A 27 -6.10 -10.75 -2.87
N GLY A 28 -6.04 -9.50 -3.33
CA GLY A 28 -6.40 -8.33 -2.50
C GLY A 28 -7.88 -8.23 -2.16
N LEU A 29 -8.77 -8.94 -2.87
CA LEU A 29 -10.21 -9.03 -2.55
C LEU A 29 -10.53 -10.14 -1.55
N ILE A 30 -9.61 -11.09 -1.33
CA ILE A 30 -9.83 -12.24 -0.44
C ILE A 30 -10.23 -11.82 0.98
N PRO A 31 -9.60 -10.81 1.64
CA PRO A 31 -10.00 -10.41 2.99
C PRO A 31 -11.46 -10.02 3.11
N ALA A 32 -11.95 -9.21 2.15
CA ALA A 32 -13.33 -8.78 2.12
C ALA A 32 -14.28 -9.95 1.86
N LEU A 33 -13.89 -10.90 1.02
CA LEU A 33 -14.66 -12.12 0.77
C LEU A 33 -14.72 -13.02 2.00
N ILE A 34 -13.59 -13.22 2.70
CA ILE A 34 -13.54 -13.99 3.95
C ILE A 34 -14.45 -13.36 5.00
N ALA A 35 -14.32 -12.05 5.23
CA ALA A 35 -15.17 -11.34 6.18
C ALA A 35 -16.65 -11.48 5.80
N LEU A 36 -17.00 -11.26 4.53
CA LEU A 36 -18.38 -11.41 4.05
C LEU A 36 -18.93 -12.82 4.31
N VAL A 37 -18.19 -13.86 3.93
CA VAL A 37 -18.60 -15.27 4.12
C VAL A 37 -18.74 -15.59 5.60
N LEU A 38 -17.80 -15.15 6.44
CA LEU A 38 -17.81 -15.39 7.88
C LEU A 38 -19.05 -14.77 8.55
N TYR A 39 -19.34 -13.50 8.27
CA TYR A 39 -20.52 -12.83 8.83
C TYR A 39 -21.83 -13.37 8.25
N ALA A 40 -21.87 -13.71 6.97
CA ALA A 40 -23.01 -14.37 6.36
C ALA A 40 -23.29 -15.72 7.02
N ALA A 41 -22.25 -16.52 7.30
CA ALA A 41 -22.39 -17.79 8.01
C ALA A 41 -22.92 -17.60 9.43
N VAL A 42 -22.37 -16.65 10.19
CA VAL A 42 -22.82 -16.35 11.57
C VAL A 42 -24.28 -15.92 11.58
N LEU A 43 -24.70 -15.01 10.69
CA LEU A 43 -26.08 -14.56 10.61
C LEU A 43 -27.03 -15.65 10.11
N THR A 44 -26.57 -16.54 9.23
CA THR A 44 -27.36 -17.70 8.77
C THR A 44 -27.58 -18.70 9.90
N VAL A 45 -26.53 -19.02 10.67
CA VAL A 45 -26.65 -19.87 11.87
C VAL A 45 -27.60 -19.22 12.87
N LEU A 46 -27.47 -17.91 13.12
CA LEU A 46 -28.39 -17.20 13.99
C LEU A 46 -29.84 -17.28 13.49
N ALA A 47 -30.07 -17.09 12.18
CA ALA A 47 -31.41 -17.17 11.60
C ALA A 47 -32.04 -18.56 11.79
N ILE A 48 -31.28 -19.63 11.50
CA ILE A 48 -31.75 -21.02 11.62
C ILE A 48 -32.06 -21.37 13.08
N TRP A 49 -31.20 -21.00 14.02
CA TRP A 49 -31.30 -21.40 15.43
C TRP A 49 -32.07 -20.40 16.31
N SER A 50 -32.47 -19.24 15.77
CA SER A 50 -33.12 -18.18 16.53
C SER A 50 -34.40 -18.65 17.24
N GLY A 51 -35.19 -19.53 16.62
CA GLY A 51 -36.39 -20.09 17.22
C GLY A 51 -36.10 -20.97 18.43
N ASP A 52 -35.09 -21.83 18.35
CA ASP A 52 -34.67 -22.71 19.44
C ASP A 52 -34.07 -21.89 20.59
N ILE A 53 -33.26 -20.88 20.28
CA ILE A 53 -32.72 -19.94 21.26
C ILE A 53 -33.87 -19.19 21.96
N ALA A 54 -34.88 -18.75 21.20
CA ALA A 54 -36.05 -18.08 21.77
C ALA A 54 -36.86 -19.01 22.68
N ALA A 55 -37.05 -20.28 22.30
CA ALA A 55 -37.73 -21.27 23.12
C ALA A 55 -36.94 -21.55 24.41
N TRP A 56 -35.63 -21.79 24.30
CA TRP A 56 -34.73 -22.02 25.43
C TRP A 56 -34.67 -20.82 26.39
N ALA A 57 -34.70 -19.60 25.88
CA ALA A 57 -34.67 -18.38 26.68
C ALA A 57 -36.03 -18.01 27.31
N THR A 58 -37.14 -18.60 26.82
CA THR A 58 -38.50 -18.29 27.27
C THR A 58 -39.28 -19.51 27.79
N PRO A 59 -38.72 -20.35 28.69
CA PRO A 59 -39.41 -21.55 29.18
C PRO A 59 -40.66 -21.19 30.00
N PHE A 60 -40.66 -20.04 30.65
CA PHE A 60 -41.84 -19.52 31.37
C PHE A 60 -43.05 -19.23 30.46
N ALA A 61 -42.83 -19.11 29.14
CA ALA A 61 -43.87 -18.86 28.16
C ALA A 61 -44.43 -20.15 27.52
N ASP A 62 -43.92 -21.33 27.88
CA ASP A 62 -44.34 -22.61 27.28
C ASP A 62 -45.83 -22.93 27.48
N GLY A 63 -46.41 -22.49 28.60
CA GLY A 63 -47.82 -22.69 28.91
C GLY A 63 -48.75 -21.60 28.37
N TRP A 64 -48.25 -20.61 27.65
CA TRP A 64 -49.06 -19.48 27.19
C TRP A 64 -49.94 -19.89 26.01
N GLY A 65 -51.19 -19.44 26.00
CA GLY A 65 -52.10 -19.66 24.88
C GLY A 65 -51.72 -18.88 23.62
N SER A 66 -52.20 -19.34 22.47
CA SER A 66 -52.14 -18.58 21.22
C SER A 66 -52.99 -17.29 21.32
N PRO A 67 -52.52 -16.13 20.84
CA PRO A 67 -51.29 -15.88 20.06
C PRO A 67 -50.08 -15.37 20.88
N TRP A 68 -50.21 -15.24 22.21
CA TRP A 68 -49.24 -14.51 23.03
C TRP A 68 -47.85 -15.15 23.09
N GLN A 69 -47.78 -16.48 23.10
CA GLN A 69 -46.49 -17.20 23.03
C GLN A 69 -45.74 -16.90 21.71
N GLY A 70 -46.45 -16.98 20.58
CA GLY A 70 -45.88 -16.74 19.25
C GLY A 70 -45.43 -15.29 19.08
N LEU A 71 -46.22 -14.33 19.58
CA LEU A 71 -45.86 -12.92 19.57
C LEU A 71 -44.59 -12.64 20.38
N LEU A 72 -44.49 -13.15 21.61
CA LEU A 72 -43.31 -12.99 22.46
C LEU A 72 -42.06 -13.55 21.77
N ARG A 73 -42.13 -14.80 21.31
CA ARG A 73 -40.99 -15.48 20.64
C ARG A 73 -40.62 -14.81 19.33
N GLY A 74 -41.60 -14.37 18.53
CA GLY A 74 -41.36 -13.64 17.29
C GLY A 74 -40.64 -12.31 17.53
N VAL A 75 -41.08 -11.53 18.52
CA VAL A 75 -40.40 -10.29 18.92
C VAL A 75 -38.99 -10.58 19.42
N PHE A 76 -38.80 -11.61 20.24
CA PHE A 76 -37.48 -12.00 20.73
C PHE A 76 -36.53 -12.39 19.59
N VAL A 77 -36.99 -13.20 18.63
CA VAL A 77 -36.23 -13.55 17.42
C VAL A 77 -35.87 -12.29 16.61
N ALA A 78 -36.81 -11.37 16.42
CA ALA A 78 -36.56 -10.13 15.70
C ALA A 78 -35.50 -9.28 16.41
N LEU A 79 -35.55 -9.17 17.74
CA LEU A 79 -34.55 -8.46 18.53
C LEU A 79 -33.19 -9.15 18.51
N LEU A 80 -33.15 -10.48 18.59
CA LEU A 80 -31.91 -11.25 18.45
C LEU A 80 -31.27 -11.01 17.08
N PHE A 81 -32.05 -11.06 16.01
CA PHE A 81 -31.54 -10.85 14.67
C PHE A 81 -31.07 -9.40 14.47
N ALA A 82 -31.84 -8.42 14.94
CA ALA A 82 -31.46 -7.01 14.90
C ALA A 82 -30.18 -6.75 15.72
N GLY A 83 -30.07 -7.32 16.92
CA GLY A 83 -28.89 -7.22 17.77
C GLY A 83 -27.67 -7.92 17.14
N GLY A 84 -27.85 -9.11 16.58
CA GLY A 84 -26.81 -9.83 15.86
C GLY A 84 -26.33 -9.09 14.61
N LEU A 85 -27.25 -8.49 13.85
CA LEU A 85 -26.92 -7.66 12.69
C LEU A 85 -26.17 -6.39 13.11
N MET A 86 -26.63 -5.70 14.15
CA MET A 86 -25.96 -4.51 14.69
C MET A 86 -24.55 -4.84 15.17
N LEU A 87 -24.38 -5.91 15.95
CA LEU A 87 -23.07 -6.38 16.40
C LEU A 87 -22.18 -6.77 15.22
N SER A 88 -22.76 -7.40 14.19
CA SER A 88 -22.04 -7.74 12.96
C SER A 88 -21.52 -6.49 12.27
N VAL A 89 -22.36 -5.47 12.06
CA VAL A 89 -21.94 -4.21 11.44
C VAL A 89 -20.84 -3.52 12.26
N LEU A 90 -20.98 -3.49 13.59
CA LEU A 90 -19.99 -2.87 14.48
C LEU A 90 -18.63 -3.58 14.44
N THR A 91 -18.64 -4.91 14.43
CA THR A 91 -17.41 -5.73 14.46
C THR A 91 -16.82 -5.97 13.08
N PHE A 92 -17.62 -5.88 12.01
CA PHE A 92 -17.21 -6.16 10.63
C PHE A 92 -16.00 -5.36 10.21
N THR A 93 -15.97 -4.06 10.53
CA THR A 93 -14.83 -3.20 10.16
C THR A 93 -13.54 -3.67 10.82
N ALA A 94 -13.57 -3.94 12.12
CA ALA A 94 -12.40 -4.42 12.87
C ALA A 94 -11.93 -5.78 12.37
N ALA A 95 -12.85 -6.72 12.14
CA ALA A 95 -12.54 -8.03 11.60
C ALA A 95 -11.94 -7.95 10.18
N THR A 96 -12.50 -7.11 9.31
CA THR A 96 -12.01 -6.95 7.93
C THR A 96 -10.61 -6.36 7.88
N LEU A 97 -10.32 -5.38 8.75
CA LEU A 97 -8.96 -4.82 8.88
C LEU A 97 -7.97 -5.88 9.36
N LEU A 98 -8.31 -6.60 10.43
CA LEU A 98 -7.45 -7.65 10.99
C LEU A 98 -7.15 -8.79 9.99
N ILE A 99 -8.16 -9.19 9.20
CA ILE A 99 -7.99 -10.19 8.15
C ILE A 99 -7.19 -9.60 6.98
N GLY A 100 -7.34 -8.31 6.69
CA GLY A 100 -6.74 -7.64 5.54
C GLY A 100 -5.23 -7.46 5.60
N ASP A 101 -4.70 -7.14 6.77
CA ASP A 101 -3.28 -6.82 6.99
C ASP A 101 -2.30 -7.79 6.29
N PRO A 102 -2.36 -9.12 6.51
CA PRO A 102 -1.40 -10.04 5.86
C PRO A 102 -1.53 -10.08 4.34
N PHE A 103 -2.74 -9.92 3.79
CA PHE A 103 -2.95 -9.93 2.34
C PHE A 103 -2.44 -8.64 1.69
N TYR A 104 -2.66 -7.50 2.34
CA TYR A 104 -2.15 -6.22 1.86
C TYR A 104 -0.63 -6.13 1.96
N GLU A 105 -0.02 -6.74 2.99
CA GLU A 105 1.43 -6.85 3.07
C GLU A 105 2.02 -7.70 1.93
N SER A 106 1.51 -8.91 1.72
CA SER A 106 1.98 -9.78 0.63
C SER A 106 1.74 -9.15 -0.76
N LEU A 107 0.64 -8.40 -0.92
CA LEU A 107 0.38 -7.64 -2.15
C LEU A 107 1.44 -6.54 -2.35
N SER A 108 1.74 -5.77 -1.31
CA SER A 108 2.78 -4.73 -1.36
C SER A 108 4.16 -5.32 -1.66
N GLU A 109 4.50 -6.45 -1.05
CA GLU A 109 5.73 -7.19 -1.34
C GLU A 109 5.83 -7.53 -2.82
N LYS A 110 4.76 -8.06 -3.41
CA LYS A 110 4.84 -8.44 -4.81
C LYS A 110 4.99 -7.24 -5.74
N VAL A 111 4.39 -6.11 -5.37
CA VAL A 111 4.57 -4.85 -6.10
C VAL A 111 6.04 -4.42 -6.05
N GLU A 112 6.69 -4.43 -4.88
CA GLU A 112 8.13 -4.12 -4.76
C GLU A 112 9.00 -5.10 -5.57
N GLU A 113 8.72 -6.41 -5.51
CA GLU A 113 9.46 -7.42 -6.28
C GLU A 113 9.34 -7.19 -7.79
N SER A 114 8.15 -6.80 -8.27
CA SER A 114 7.93 -6.56 -9.70
C SER A 114 8.70 -5.36 -10.24
N GLU A 115 9.09 -4.44 -9.36
CA GLU A 115 9.91 -3.27 -9.70
C GLU A 115 11.41 -3.50 -9.45
N GLY A 116 11.81 -4.70 -8.98
CA GLY A 116 13.18 -5.21 -9.06
C GLY A 116 13.75 -5.75 -7.75
N HIS A 117 13.53 -5.06 -6.63
CA HIS A 117 14.01 -5.51 -5.32
C HIS A 117 13.01 -5.17 -4.22
N CYS A 118 12.73 -6.16 -3.38
CA CYS A 118 11.91 -6.01 -2.19
C CYS A 118 12.83 -6.01 -0.96
N PRO A 119 12.81 -4.94 -0.13
CA PRO A 119 13.57 -4.92 1.11
C PRO A 119 13.17 -6.08 2.04
N PRO A 120 14.13 -6.72 2.72
CA PRO A 120 13.83 -7.79 3.67
C PRO A 120 13.02 -7.26 4.85
N SER A 121 12.04 -8.05 5.30
CA SER A 121 11.25 -7.70 6.48
C SER A 121 12.13 -7.63 7.74
N PRO A 122 11.82 -6.74 8.69
CA PRO A 122 12.52 -6.67 9.97
C PRO A 122 12.38 -7.99 10.73
N ASP A 123 13.48 -8.55 11.22
CA ASP A 123 13.47 -9.79 12.01
C ASP A 123 13.13 -9.45 13.48
N ARG A 124 11.84 -9.45 13.82
CA ARG A 124 11.33 -9.08 15.16
C ARG A 124 10.32 -10.09 15.69
N PRO A 125 10.22 -10.25 17.03
CA PRO A 125 9.19 -11.09 17.61
C PRO A 125 7.80 -10.44 17.43
N LEU A 126 6.80 -11.26 17.07
CA LEU A 126 5.43 -10.83 16.76
C LEU A 126 4.81 -9.89 17.82
N TRP A 127 5.05 -10.15 19.11
CA TRP A 127 4.54 -9.29 20.19
C TRP A 127 5.06 -7.86 20.09
N GLN A 128 6.33 -7.69 19.73
CA GLN A 128 6.96 -6.39 19.60
C GLN A 128 6.45 -5.64 18.37
N GLU A 129 6.19 -6.36 17.28
CA GLU A 129 5.55 -5.81 16.07
C GLU A 129 4.12 -5.34 16.35
N ILE A 130 3.31 -6.16 17.05
CA ILE A 130 1.94 -5.80 17.46
C ILE A 130 1.96 -4.54 18.32
N TRP A 131 2.88 -4.44 19.29
CA TRP A 131 3.00 -3.27 20.15
C TRP A 131 3.41 -2.01 19.38
N ILE A 132 4.37 -2.13 18.45
CA ILE A 132 4.81 -1.02 17.60
C ILE A 132 3.66 -0.58 16.68
N ALA A 133 2.99 -1.51 16.02
CA ALA A 133 1.85 -1.24 15.15
C ALA A 133 0.73 -0.53 15.91
N LEU A 134 0.34 -1.05 17.09
CA LEU A 134 -0.69 -0.44 17.92
C LEU A 134 -0.31 1.00 18.34
N ARG A 135 0.92 1.21 18.79
CA ARG A 135 1.42 2.55 19.15
C ARG A 135 1.40 3.49 17.96
N ASP A 136 1.86 3.03 16.80
CA ASP A 136 1.92 3.80 15.56
C ASP A 136 0.50 4.20 15.12
N SER A 137 -0.44 3.26 15.09
CA SER A 137 -1.85 3.49 14.76
C SER A 137 -2.50 4.47 15.72
N VAL A 138 -2.29 4.34 17.03
CA VAL A 138 -2.81 5.29 18.03
C VAL A 138 -2.23 6.70 17.80
N HIS A 139 -0.94 6.80 17.49
CA HIS A 139 -0.26 8.08 17.28
C HIS A 139 -0.75 8.81 16.01
N VAL A 140 -1.08 8.06 14.95
CA VAL A 140 -1.72 8.61 13.74
C VAL A 140 -3.18 8.97 14.02
N LEU A 141 -3.93 8.08 14.68
CA LEU A 141 -5.34 8.27 15.02
C LEU A 141 -5.56 9.51 15.87
N LEU A 142 -4.75 9.74 16.91
CA LEU A 142 -4.86 10.93 17.75
C LEU A 142 -4.62 12.23 16.97
N ARG A 143 -3.71 12.22 15.98
CA ARG A 143 -3.50 13.38 15.10
C ARG A 143 -4.68 13.59 14.17
N ALA A 144 -5.16 12.53 13.52
CA ALA A 144 -6.31 12.58 12.65
C ALA A 144 -7.55 13.09 13.40
N ALA A 145 -7.78 12.58 14.62
CA ALA A 145 -8.85 13.03 15.52
C ALA A 145 -8.69 14.50 15.92
N GLY A 146 -7.46 14.95 16.24
CA GLY A 146 -7.19 16.36 16.54
C GLY A 146 -7.51 17.30 15.38
N PHE A 147 -7.13 16.92 14.15
CA PHE A 147 -7.52 17.65 12.94
C PHE A 147 -9.03 17.57 12.68
N GLY A 148 -9.65 16.40 12.91
CA GLY A 148 -11.09 16.20 12.76
C GLY A 148 -11.88 17.12 13.71
N LEU A 149 -11.47 17.21 14.98
CA LEU A 149 -12.06 18.11 15.96
C LEU A 149 -11.87 19.58 15.57
N LEU A 150 -10.67 19.96 15.13
CA LEU A 150 -10.41 21.32 14.67
C LEU A 150 -11.31 21.69 13.48
N LEU A 151 -11.40 20.83 12.47
CA LEU A 151 -12.23 21.06 11.30
C LEU A 151 -13.73 21.03 11.64
N PHE A 152 -14.13 20.19 12.58
CA PHE A 152 -15.50 20.15 13.10
C PHE A 152 -15.89 21.50 13.72
N VAL A 153 -15.04 22.05 14.60
CA VAL A 153 -15.25 23.39 15.18
C VAL A 153 -15.27 24.46 14.10
N LEU A 154 -14.35 24.39 13.12
CA LEU A 154 -14.28 25.34 12.01
C LEU A 154 -15.50 25.26 11.08
N GLY A 155 -16.17 24.11 11.04
CA GLY A 155 -17.42 23.86 10.32
C GLY A 155 -18.60 24.71 10.78
N PHE A 156 -18.55 25.27 12.00
CA PHE A 156 -19.60 26.15 12.52
C PHE A 156 -19.49 27.61 12.04
N ILE A 157 -18.40 27.98 11.35
CA ILE A 157 -18.27 29.31 10.77
C ILE A 157 -19.29 29.45 9.63
N PRO A 158 -20.23 30.42 9.67
CA PRO A 158 -21.20 30.60 8.60
C PRO A 158 -20.52 30.81 7.24
N PHE A 159 -21.11 30.26 6.18
CA PHE A 159 -20.60 30.26 4.80
C PHE A 159 -19.30 29.46 4.59
N ILE A 160 -18.21 29.80 5.29
CA ILE A 160 -16.89 29.14 5.14
C ILE A 160 -16.93 27.69 5.62
N GLY A 161 -17.58 27.46 6.76
CA GLY A 161 -17.69 26.16 7.42
C GLY A 161 -18.40 25.09 6.59
N GLN A 162 -19.32 25.50 5.72
CA GLN A 162 -20.06 24.58 4.84
C GLN A 162 -19.45 24.44 3.43
N THR A 163 -18.51 25.32 3.05
CA THR A 163 -17.95 25.36 1.69
C THR A 163 -16.47 24.95 1.66
N VAL A 164 -15.61 25.69 2.36
CA VAL A 164 -14.15 25.49 2.33
C VAL A 164 -13.72 24.35 3.25
N ILE A 165 -14.33 24.26 4.44
CA ILE A 165 -13.93 23.28 5.45
C ILE A 165 -14.13 21.82 5.01
N PRO A 166 -15.22 21.44 4.31
CA PRO A 166 -15.35 20.08 3.78
C PRO A 166 -14.25 19.74 2.77
N VAL A 167 -13.88 20.69 1.90
CA VAL A 167 -12.79 20.49 0.92
C VAL A 167 -11.45 20.28 1.63
N ILE A 168 -11.15 21.09 2.65
CA ILE A 168 -9.96 20.90 3.49
C ILE A 168 -10.05 19.55 4.22
N GLY A 169 -11.23 19.17 4.70
CA GLY A 169 -11.50 17.88 5.32
C GLY A 169 -11.14 16.71 4.42
N PHE A 170 -11.57 16.72 3.16
CA PHE A 170 -11.18 15.69 2.20
C PHE A 170 -9.66 15.68 1.94
N CYS A 171 -9.01 16.83 1.85
CA CYS A 171 -7.56 16.91 1.69
C CYS A 171 -6.81 16.33 2.91
N VAL A 172 -7.28 16.63 4.12
CA VAL A 172 -6.69 16.14 5.38
C VAL A 172 -6.93 14.64 5.53
N SER A 173 -8.14 14.16 5.28
CA SER A 173 -8.46 12.73 5.23
C SER A 173 -7.60 12.03 4.19
N GLY A 174 -7.42 12.63 3.01
CA GLY A 174 -6.56 12.12 1.95
C GLY A 174 -5.10 12.02 2.41
N PHE A 175 -4.58 13.03 3.10
CA PHE A 175 -3.24 12.99 3.68
C PHE A 175 -3.08 11.83 4.67
N PHE A 176 -4.01 11.66 5.61
CA PHE A 176 -3.93 10.57 6.59
C PHE A 176 -4.15 9.19 5.97
N LEU A 177 -5.02 9.08 4.96
CA LEU A 177 -5.17 7.84 4.21
C LEU A 177 -3.90 7.49 3.44
N ALA A 178 -3.21 8.48 2.87
CA ALA A 178 -1.91 8.25 2.25
C ALA A 178 -0.87 7.75 3.27
N VAL A 179 -0.83 8.34 4.48
CA VAL A 179 0.01 7.85 5.59
C VAL A 179 -0.30 6.39 5.92
N GLU A 180 -1.58 6.03 5.99
CA GLU A 180 -2.02 4.67 6.33
C GLU A 180 -1.64 3.66 5.24
N LEU A 181 -1.97 3.93 3.98
CA LEU A 181 -1.69 3.01 2.88
C LEU A 181 -0.19 2.84 2.63
N THR A 182 0.59 3.90 2.77
CA THR A 182 2.06 3.83 2.62
C THR A 182 2.75 3.19 3.81
N SER A 183 2.06 3.06 4.95
CA SER A 183 2.64 2.51 6.17
C SER A 183 3.12 1.07 5.98
N VAL A 184 2.39 0.25 5.22
CA VAL A 184 2.72 -1.15 4.93
C VAL A 184 4.12 -1.26 4.30
N ALA A 185 4.37 -0.50 3.23
CA ALA A 185 5.69 -0.50 2.57
C ALA A 185 6.79 0.17 3.40
N MET A 186 6.46 1.22 4.17
CA MET A 186 7.43 1.89 5.05
C MET A 186 7.79 1.09 6.31
N GLN A 187 6.88 0.26 6.83
CA GLN A 187 7.11 -0.63 7.97
C GLN A 187 8.14 -1.70 7.61
N ARG A 188 8.09 -2.24 6.40
CA ARG A 188 9.11 -3.18 5.90
C ARG A 188 10.51 -2.58 5.85
N ARG A 189 10.62 -1.27 5.59
CA ARG A 189 11.88 -0.53 5.61
C ARG A 189 12.28 -0.05 7.01
N ASP A 190 11.59 -0.53 8.05
CA ASP A 190 11.76 -0.16 9.46
C ASP A 190 11.69 1.35 9.74
N ILE A 191 10.94 2.09 8.92
CA ILE A 191 10.80 3.54 9.09
C ILE A 191 9.81 3.80 10.21
N PRO A 192 10.16 4.50 11.30
CA PRO A 192 9.24 4.76 12.41
C PRO A 192 8.15 5.75 12.01
N VAL A 193 6.95 5.65 12.59
CA VAL A 193 5.77 6.50 12.26
C VAL A 193 6.06 8.01 12.26
N ARG A 194 6.95 8.48 13.15
CA ARG A 194 7.34 9.90 13.23
C ARG A 194 8.05 10.34 11.95
N GLU A 195 8.92 9.48 11.43
CA GLU A 195 9.64 9.75 10.19
C GLU A 195 8.73 9.58 8.97
N ARG A 196 7.83 8.58 8.95
CA ARG A 196 6.79 8.47 7.89
C ARG A 196 5.97 9.75 7.76
N LEU A 197 5.49 10.28 8.89
CA LEU A 197 4.77 11.55 8.94
C LEU A 197 5.64 12.72 8.48
N ARG A 198 6.92 12.75 8.83
CA ARG A 198 7.86 13.79 8.41
C ARG A 198 8.09 13.77 6.90
N LEU A 199 8.34 12.60 6.31
CA LEU A 199 8.54 12.39 4.89
C LEU A 199 7.32 12.86 4.08
N LEU A 200 6.12 12.40 4.44
CA LEU A 200 4.89 12.80 3.76
C LEU A 200 4.53 14.27 3.98
N ARG A 201 4.88 14.84 5.15
CA ARG A 201 4.77 16.31 5.38
C ARG A 201 5.78 17.12 4.58
N GLY A 202 6.92 16.54 4.22
CA GLY A 202 7.86 17.14 3.27
C GLY A 202 7.29 17.20 1.85
N ARG A 203 6.45 16.22 1.47
CA ARG A 203 5.79 16.13 0.16
C ARG A 203 4.26 16.15 0.26
N LYS A 204 3.68 17.12 0.96
CA LYS A 204 2.21 17.20 1.19
C LYS A 204 1.40 17.18 -0.10
N GLY A 205 1.85 17.89 -1.14
CA GLY A 205 1.17 17.90 -2.44
C GLY A 205 1.07 16.49 -3.04
N LEU A 206 2.11 15.68 -2.89
CA LEU A 206 2.13 14.30 -3.36
C LEU A 206 1.17 13.41 -2.55
N ALA A 207 1.24 13.51 -1.22
CA ALA A 207 0.39 12.74 -0.31
C ALA A 207 -1.11 13.07 -0.48
N VAL A 208 -1.46 14.36 -0.53
CA VAL A 208 -2.84 14.83 -0.75
C VAL A 208 -3.31 14.44 -2.15
N GLY A 209 -2.46 14.58 -3.16
CA GLY A 209 -2.77 14.21 -4.55
C GLY A 209 -3.02 12.72 -4.74
N PHE A 210 -2.33 11.88 -3.96
CA PHE A 210 -2.55 10.43 -3.95
C PHE A 210 -3.80 10.04 -3.15
N GLY A 211 -3.93 10.49 -1.90
CA GLY A 211 -4.96 10.00 -1.00
C GLY A 211 -6.34 10.65 -1.16
N THR A 212 -6.43 11.93 -1.58
CA THR A 212 -7.73 12.61 -1.72
C THR A 212 -8.64 11.95 -2.76
N PRO A 213 -8.15 11.58 -3.96
CA PRO A 213 -8.96 10.82 -4.92
C PRO A 213 -9.43 9.48 -4.36
N ILE A 214 -8.59 8.80 -3.57
CA ILE A 214 -8.95 7.51 -2.94
C ILE A 214 -10.08 7.72 -1.92
N VAL A 215 -9.98 8.74 -1.05
CA VAL A 215 -11.05 9.09 -0.10
C VAL A 215 -12.36 9.35 -0.85
N LEU A 216 -12.33 10.14 -1.92
CA LEU A 216 -13.54 10.45 -2.70
C LEU A 216 -14.14 9.21 -3.37
N LEU A 217 -13.31 8.32 -3.91
CA LEU A 217 -13.77 7.06 -4.51
C LEU A 217 -14.31 6.09 -3.46
N PHE A 218 -13.76 6.09 -2.24
CA PHE A 218 -14.24 5.27 -1.13
C PHE A 218 -15.62 5.69 -0.61
N LEU A 219 -16.10 6.90 -0.94
CA LEU A 219 -17.48 7.31 -0.67
C LEU A 219 -18.49 6.53 -1.52
N ILE A 220 -18.07 5.96 -2.66
CA ILE A 220 -18.93 5.18 -3.52
C ILE A 220 -18.97 3.74 -2.99
N PRO A 221 -20.15 3.21 -2.63
CA PRO A 221 -20.28 1.83 -2.17
C PRO A 221 -19.69 0.84 -3.18
N PHE A 222 -19.14 -0.27 -2.68
CA PHE A 222 -18.45 -1.33 -3.45
C PHE A 222 -17.16 -0.91 -4.15
N VAL A 223 -17.04 0.35 -4.60
CA VAL A 223 -15.81 0.88 -5.22
C VAL A 223 -14.65 0.78 -4.26
N ALA A 224 -14.85 1.06 -2.96
CA ALA A 224 -13.80 0.92 -1.95
C ALA A 224 -13.14 -0.47 -1.97
N VAL A 225 -13.94 -1.53 -2.02
CA VAL A 225 -13.46 -2.94 -2.00
C VAL A 225 -12.65 -3.26 -3.25
N VAL A 226 -13.14 -2.85 -4.43
CA VAL A 226 -12.48 -3.11 -5.72
C VAL A 226 -11.22 -2.26 -5.91
N LEU A 227 -11.22 -1.04 -5.37
CA LEU A 227 -10.13 -0.08 -5.50
C LEU A 227 -8.98 -0.39 -4.53
N MET A 228 -9.27 -0.98 -3.36
CA MET A 228 -8.29 -1.18 -2.28
C MET A 228 -6.99 -1.87 -2.73
N PRO A 229 -6.99 -2.98 -3.48
CA PRO A 229 -5.74 -3.61 -3.91
C PRO A 229 -4.86 -2.67 -4.74
N GLY A 230 -5.45 -1.92 -5.67
CA GLY A 230 -4.71 -0.96 -6.48
C GLY A 230 -4.31 0.30 -5.71
N ALA A 231 -5.04 0.66 -4.64
CA ALA A 231 -4.63 1.70 -3.72
C ALA A 231 -3.39 1.29 -2.91
N VAL A 232 -3.35 0.04 -2.42
CA VAL A 232 -2.17 -0.54 -1.76
C VAL A 232 -0.99 -0.58 -2.73
N ALA A 233 -1.16 -1.13 -3.94
CA ALA A 233 -0.10 -1.15 -4.94
C ALA A 233 0.40 0.26 -5.32
N GLY A 234 -0.51 1.23 -5.47
CA GLY A 234 -0.14 2.62 -5.73
C GLY A 234 0.64 3.25 -4.58
N ALA A 235 0.29 2.94 -3.33
CA ALA A 235 1.00 3.39 -2.15
C ALA A 235 2.41 2.80 -2.07
N THR A 236 2.57 1.52 -2.41
CA THR A 236 3.88 0.86 -2.50
C THR A 236 4.77 1.54 -3.53
N LEU A 237 4.27 1.77 -4.74
CA LEU A 237 5.01 2.48 -5.79
C LEU A 237 5.38 3.92 -5.37
N LEU A 238 4.50 4.59 -4.63
CA LEU A 238 4.75 5.92 -4.07
C LEU A 238 5.89 5.88 -3.04
N VAL A 239 5.94 4.87 -2.17
CA VAL A 239 7.00 4.71 -1.16
C VAL A 239 8.34 4.45 -1.82
N ARG A 240 8.39 3.58 -2.85
CA ARG A 240 9.61 3.29 -3.59
C ARG A 240 10.26 4.54 -4.16
N ASP A 241 9.47 5.43 -4.76
CA ASP A 241 9.97 6.68 -5.33
C ASP A 241 10.33 7.73 -4.25
N LEU A 242 9.73 7.66 -3.06
CA LEU A 242 10.02 8.56 -1.93
C LEU A 242 11.26 8.16 -1.15
N VAL A 243 11.49 6.86 -1.03
CA VAL A 243 12.57 6.24 -0.28
C VAL A 243 13.13 5.14 -1.19
N PRO A 244 14.14 5.42 -2.02
CA PRO A 244 14.81 4.38 -2.80
C PRO A 244 15.42 3.31 -1.88
N GLY A 245 15.50 2.07 -2.37
CA GLY A 245 16.20 1.01 -1.63
C GLY A 245 17.71 1.31 -1.49
N PRO A 246 18.40 0.80 -0.46
CA PRO A 246 19.84 1.00 -0.31
C PRO A 246 20.66 0.46 -1.50
N ASP A 247 20.11 -0.48 -2.26
CA ASP A 247 20.75 -1.11 -3.42
C ASP A 247 20.33 -0.51 -4.77
N GLU A 248 19.45 0.50 -4.80
CA GLU A 248 19.15 1.21 -6.04
C GLU A 248 20.20 2.29 -6.29
N PRO A 249 20.97 2.24 -7.40
CA PRO A 249 21.88 3.31 -7.73
C PRO A 249 21.06 4.59 -7.88
N SER A 250 21.34 5.57 -7.01
CA SER A 250 20.82 6.93 -7.16
C SER A 250 21.20 7.38 -8.57
N GLU A 251 20.21 7.55 -9.45
CA GLU A 251 20.45 8.15 -10.76
C GLU A 251 21.12 9.50 -10.49
N PRO A 252 22.37 9.73 -10.94
CA PRO A 252 23.00 11.03 -10.77
C PRO A 252 22.10 12.06 -11.46
N GLU A 253 21.77 13.12 -10.74
CA GLU A 253 20.99 14.25 -11.25
C GLU A 253 21.49 14.60 -12.66
N ARG A 254 20.69 14.28 -13.69
CA ARG A 254 20.93 14.64 -15.10
C ARG A 254 20.73 16.15 -15.32
N GLY A 255 21.46 16.94 -14.54
CA GLY A 255 21.41 18.40 -14.54
C GLY A 255 22.66 19.10 -14.00
N ALA A 256 23.63 18.39 -13.41
CA ALA A 256 24.83 19.02 -12.83
C ALA A 256 26.18 18.63 -13.47
N ALA A 257 26.16 17.85 -14.57
CA ALA A 257 27.39 17.47 -15.29
C ALA A 257 27.48 18.19 -16.65
N ALA A 258 27.64 19.51 -16.60
CA ALA A 258 28.18 20.30 -17.70
C ALA A 258 29.00 21.48 -17.15
N ALA A 259 29.88 21.18 -16.19
CA ALA A 259 31.00 22.07 -15.84
C ALA A 259 32.29 21.31 -16.21
N GLY A 260 32.62 21.35 -17.51
CA GLY A 260 33.95 20.95 -17.98
C GLY A 260 35.00 21.94 -17.49
N PRO A 261 36.24 21.49 -17.27
CA PRO A 261 37.26 22.27 -16.59
C PRO A 261 37.84 23.36 -17.49
N ASP A 262 38.04 24.53 -16.89
CA ASP A 262 39.13 25.48 -17.12
C ASP A 262 39.61 25.64 -18.57
N GLN A 263 38.94 26.50 -19.34
CA GLN A 263 39.51 27.09 -20.56
C GLN A 263 39.95 28.51 -20.24
N THR A 264 41.26 28.63 -20.02
CA THR A 264 42.03 29.87 -20.05
C THR A 264 41.64 30.75 -21.24
N ALA A 265 41.42 32.03 -20.92
CA ALA A 265 41.03 33.09 -21.82
C ALA A 265 41.89 33.19 -23.09
N ALA A 266 41.24 33.30 -24.25
CA ALA A 266 41.82 33.85 -25.47
C ALA A 266 41.04 35.14 -25.83
N PRO A 267 41.71 36.29 -26.00
CA PRO A 267 41.04 37.51 -26.44
C PRO A 267 40.83 37.51 -27.95
N TYR A 268 39.65 37.97 -28.37
CA TYR A 268 39.25 38.14 -29.77
C TYR A 268 40.08 39.22 -30.50
N GLY A 269 40.48 38.89 -31.74
CA GLY A 269 40.24 39.73 -32.92
C GLY A 269 41.38 40.61 -33.44
N GLN A 270 41.99 40.20 -34.56
CA GLN A 270 42.29 41.11 -35.68
C GLN A 270 42.48 40.34 -37.00
N PRO A 271 41.93 40.81 -38.15
CA PRO A 271 42.01 40.13 -39.44
C PRO A 271 43.13 40.70 -40.33
N GLY A 272 43.87 39.84 -41.05
CA GLY A 272 44.83 40.30 -42.06
C GLY A 272 45.62 39.20 -42.78
N ALA A 273 45.25 38.97 -44.06
CA ALA A 273 46.09 38.54 -45.19
C ALA A 273 46.59 37.06 -45.30
N PRO A 274 46.89 36.60 -46.55
CA PRO A 274 46.52 35.27 -47.04
C PRO A 274 47.71 34.31 -47.26
N GLY A 275 47.44 33.00 -47.26
CA GLY A 275 48.34 32.01 -47.84
C GLY A 275 48.41 30.70 -47.06
N GLY A 276 48.23 29.58 -47.77
CA GLY A 276 48.62 28.26 -47.28
C GLY A 276 47.55 27.19 -47.47
N PHE A 277 47.67 26.42 -48.55
CA PHE A 277 47.01 25.13 -48.69
C PHE A 277 47.49 24.19 -47.56
N GLY A 278 46.57 23.76 -46.69
CA GLY A 278 46.80 22.64 -45.77
C GLY A 278 46.47 21.29 -46.45
N PRO A 279 47.19 20.20 -46.14
CA PRO A 279 46.95 18.90 -46.77
C PRO A 279 45.62 18.27 -46.29
N PRO A 280 44.96 17.44 -47.11
CA PRO A 280 43.70 16.80 -46.72
C PRO A 280 43.90 15.76 -45.60
N PRO A 281 42.87 15.53 -44.75
CA PRO A 281 42.95 14.55 -43.66
C PRO A 281 43.06 13.11 -44.18
N ALA A 282 43.87 12.30 -43.49
CA ALA A 282 44.07 10.88 -43.79
C ALA A 282 42.80 10.05 -43.49
N PRO A 283 42.55 8.96 -44.26
CA PRO A 283 41.36 8.13 -44.12
C PRO A 283 41.38 7.26 -42.85
N PHE A 284 40.18 7.02 -42.30
CA PHE A 284 39.91 6.16 -41.14
C PHE A 284 40.59 4.77 -41.23
N PRO A 285 41.13 4.23 -40.12
CA PRO A 285 41.60 2.85 -40.09
C PRO A 285 40.44 1.84 -40.13
N PRO A 286 40.58 0.71 -40.86
CA PRO A 286 39.50 -0.27 -41.02
C PRO A 286 39.30 -1.15 -39.78
N ASN A 287 38.02 -1.25 -39.37
CA ASN A 287 37.32 -2.40 -38.79
C ASN A 287 38.11 -3.32 -37.83
N GLN A 288 38.03 -3.05 -36.52
CA GLN A 288 38.36 -4.04 -35.51
C GLN A 288 37.21 -5.05 -35.41
N GLY A 289 37.50 -6.33 -35.64
CA GLY A 289 36.53 -7.43 -35.63
C GLY A 289 35.77 -7.59 -34.31
N PRO A 290 34.73 -8.45 -34.28
CA PRO A 290 33.78 -8.52 -33.17
C PRO A 290 34.43 -8.97 -31.84
N PRO A 291 33.93 -8.47 -30.70
CA PRO A 291 34.50 -8.75 -29.39
C PRO A 291 34.38 -10.24 -29.00
N GLN A 292 35.49 -10.81 -28.52
CA GLN A 292 35.58 -12.19 -28.04
C GLN A 292 34.75 -12.39 -26.76
N ALA A 293 34.02 -13.51 -26.69
CA ALA A 293 33.21 -13.89 -25.55
C ALA A 293 34.05 -14.29 -24.32
N PRO A 294 33.56 -14.09 -23.07
CA PRO A 294 34.30 -14.44 -21.85
C PRO A 294 34.49 -15.95 -21.68
N ARG A 295 35.72 -16.37 -21.37
CA ARG A 295 36.09 -17.74 -21.00
C ARG A 295 35.64 -18.07 -19.58
N TYR A 296 34.86 -19.15 -19.41
CA TYR A 296 34.63 -19.79 -18.11
C TYR A 296 35.78 -20.77 -17.79
N PRO A 297 36.34 -20.79 -16.57
CA PRO A 297 37.27 -21.84 -16.17
C PRO A 297 36.51 -23.13 -15.81
N HIS A 298 36.87 -24.21 -16.51
CA HIS A 298 36.54 -25.58 -16.11
C HIS A 298 37.21 -25.92 -14.76
N GLN A 299 36.44 -26.46 -13.81
CA GLN A 299 37.01 -27.21 -12.68
C GLN A 299 37.03 -28.70 -13.03
N GLN A 300 38.25 -29.24 -13.03
CA GLN A 300 38.59 -30.63 -13.37
C GLN A 300 38.15 -31.60 -12.27
N SER A 301 37.53 -32.67 -12.73
CA SER A 301 37.36 -33.97 -12.08
C SER A 301 38.69 -34.72 -11.88
N GLY A 302 38.86 -35.40 -10.74
CA GLY A 302 39.92 -36.39 -10.50
C GLY A 302 39.79 -37.07 -9.10
N PRO A 303 40.28 -38.32 -8.92
CA PRO A 303 39.40 -39.45 -8.55
C PRO A 303 39.71 -40.11 -7.19
N GLY A 304 38.76 -40.90 -6.66
CA GLY A 304 39.00 -41.75 -5.49
C GLY A 304 37.79 -42.54 -5.03
N SER A 305 37.62 -43.73 -5.60
CA SER A 305 36.71 -44.80 -5.18
C SER A 305 36.98 -45.30 -3.76
N SER A 306 35.94 -45.49 -2.93
CA SER A 306 35.74 -46.74 -2.19
C SER A 306 34.35 -46.84 -1.55
N ALA A 307 33.89 -48.08 -1.45
CA ALA A 307 32.57 -48.55 -1.10
C ALA A 307 32.14 -48.33 0.36
N ALA A 308 30.83 -48.17 0.58
CA ALA A 308 30.08 -48.90 1.60
C ALA A 308 28.56 -48.69 1.43
N ARG A 309 27.83 -49.81 1.30
CA ARG A 309 26.37 -49.92 1.42
C ARG A 309 25.96 -49.94 2.92
N PRO A 310 24.66 -49.77 3.24
CA PRO A 310 24.16 -49.32 4.55
C PRO A 310 23.80 -50.49 5.49
N PRO A 311 23.29 -50.20 6.69
CA PRO A 311 22.23 -51.01 7.26
C PRO A 311 20.95 -50.23 7.56
N ALA A 312 19.84 -50.95 7.44
CA ALA A 312 18.49 -50.60 7.84
C ALA A 312 18.23 -50.89 9.34
N GLY A 313 17.15 -50.32 9.88
CA GLY A 313 16.59 -50.56 11.23
C GLY A 313 17.02 -49.46 12.21
N TRP A 314 16.13 -48.69 12.85
CA TRP A 314 14.82 -49.00 13.44
C TRP A 314 13.81 -47.87 13.23
#